data_AF-A0AAU2ITL6-F1
#
_entry.id   AF-A0AAU2ITL6-F1
#
_cell.length_a   1.000
_cell.length_b   1.000
_cell.length_c   1.000
_cell.angle_alpha   90.00
_cell.angle_beta   90.00
_cell.angle_gamma   90.00
#
_symmetry.space_group_name_H-M   'P 1'
#
loop_
_entity.id
_entity.type
_entity.pdbx_description
1 polymer ?
#
loop_
_entity_poly.entity_id
_entity_poly.type
_entity_poly.pdbx_seq_one_letter_code
_entity_poly.pdbx_strand_id
1 'polypeptide(L)'
;MSVNRTRPVRRFRLAALPAALFAVLLTPAAAAAVPPPPAPGPGRLILGLDDCAKEQWPWGCLAECESGGRWHINSGNAYYGGLQFRQSTWKENGGLGYAPRADLATRAEQIAVAEKVLRTQGWRAWPICSKVLALDGRVHVVEPGETLSSIATRYRLEGGWRALYKANKQMVGTHPDRLNKGTVLLIPKTSAKSLG
;
A
#
# COMPACT_ATOMS: atom_id res chain seq x y z
N MET A 1 -25.94 27.73 -80.08
CA MET A 1 -27.38 28.01 -80.24
C MET A 1 -28.16 26.72 -80.08
N SER A 2 -28.89 26.53 -78.98
CA SER A 2 -30.08 25.67 -78.86
C SER A 2 -30.56 25.66 -77.39
N VAL A 3 -31.56 26.48 -77.12
CA VAL A 3 -32.96 26.08 -76.82
C VAL A 3 -33.12 25.48 -75.42
N ASN A 4 -33.60 26.37 -74.56
CA ASN A 4 -34.19 26.12 -73.26
C ASN A 4 -35.43 25.21 -73.40
N ARG A 5 -35.48 24.08 -72.69
CA ARG A 5 -36.70 23.28 -72.51
C ARG A 5 -36.97 23.11 -71.02
N THR A 6 -37.98 23.84 -70.58
CA THR A 6 -38.65 23.73 -69.28
C THR A 6 -39.09 22.29 -69.02
N ARG A 7 -38.82 21.78 -67.80
CA ARG A 7 -39.40 20.53 -67.29
C ARG A 7 -40.06 20.77 -65.93
N PRO A 8 -41.17 20.07 -65.65
CA PRO A 8 -42.21 20.51 -64.72
C PRO A 8 -41.86 20.21 -63.24
N VAL A 9 -42.38 21.07 -62.36
CA VAL A 9 -42.30 20.94 -60.91
C VAL A 9 -43.10 19.71 -60.46
N ARG A 10 -42.41 18.65 -60.04
CA ARG A 10 -43.05 17.51 -59.37
C ARG A 10 -43.35 17.87 -57.92
N ARG A 11 -44.65 18.02 -57.62
CA ARG A 11 -45.19 18.11 -56.26
C ARG A 11 -44.89 16.79 -55.53
N PHE A 12 -43.99 16.82 -54.56
CA PHE A 12 -43.79 15.70 -53.64
C PHE A 12 -45.00 15.60 -52.71
N ARG A 13 -45.76 14.52 -52.84
CA ARG A 13 -46.75 14.13 -51.83
C ARG A 13 -45.98 13.61 -50.62
N LEU A 14 -46.09 14.29 -49.48
CA LEU A 14 -45.66 13.80 -48.18
C LEU A 14 -46.48 12.55 -47.84
N ALA A 15 -45.85 11.38 -47.90
CA ALA A 15 -46.40 10.17 -47.33
C ALA A 15 -46.12 10.20 -45.82
N ALA A 16 -47.19 10.27 -45.01
CA ALA A 16 -47.12 10.14 -43.57
C ALA A 16 -46.65 8.72 -43.21
N LEU A 17 -45.50 8.60 -42.55
CA LEU A 17 -45.04 7.36 -41.95
C LEU A 17 -45.82 7.15 -40.63
N PRO A 18 -46.29 5.93 -40.34
CA PRO A 18 -46.91 5.63 -39.06
C PRO A 18 -45.82 5.64 -37.98
N ALA A 19 -46.01 6.47 -36.95
CA ALA A 19 -45.20 6.43 -35.74
C ALA A 19 -45.49 5.12 -35.00
N ALA A 20 -44.63 4.12 -35.18
CA ALA A 20 -44.62 2.92 -34.36
C ALA A 20 -44.09 3.29 -32.97
N LEU A 21 -45.00 3.47 -32.00
CA LEU A 21 -44.64 3.49 -30.58
C LEU A 21 -44.15 2.10 -30.19
N PHE A 22 -42.84 1.90 -30.12
CA PHE A 22 -42.26 0.80 -29.36
C PHE A 22 -42.25 1.19 -27.88
N ALA A 23 -43.23 0.69 -27.13
CA ALA A 23 -43.21 0.72 -25.68
C ALA A 23 -42.08 -0.22 -25.20
N VAL A 24 -40.94 0.35 -24.83
CA VAL A 24 -39.89 -0.38 -24.12
C VAL A 24 -40.41 -0.62 -22.70
N LEU A 25 -40.88 -1.84 -22.44
CA LEU A 25 -41.09 -2.33 -21.09
C LEU A 25 -39.72 -2.46 -20.42
N LEU A 26 -39.32 -1.45 -19.63
CA LEU A 26 -38.23 -1.62 -18.69
C LEU A 26 -38.67 -2.64 -17.63
N THR A 27 -38.19 -3.86 -17.74
CA THR A 27 -38.15 -4.77 -16.59
C THR A 27 -37.23 -4.13 -15.54
N PRO A 28 -37.71 -3.81 -14.32
CA PRO A 28 -36.79 -3.45 -13.25
C PRO A 28 -35.96 -4.69 -12.93
N ALA A 29 -34.67 -4.65 -13.23
CA ALA A 29 -33.73 -5.60 -12.67
C ALA A 29 -33.82 -5.45 -11.15
N ALA A 30 -34.31 -6.50 -10.48
CA ALA A 30 -34.22 -6.60 -9.03
C ALA A 30 -32.72 -6.53 -8.68
N ALA A 31 -32.29 -5.38 -8.14
CA ALA A 31 -30.96 -5.24 -7.59
C ALA A 31 -30.84 -6.28 -6.48
N ALA A 32 -30.06 -7.33 -6.73
CA ALA A 32 -29.67 -8.27 -5.69
C ALA A 32 -28.97 -7.46 -4.61
N ALA A 33 -29.62 -7.32 -3.46
CA ALA A 33 -29.03 -6.68 -2.29
C ALA A 33 -27.78 -7.47 -1.93
N VAL A 34 -26.62 -6.86 -2.15
CA VAL A 34 -25.34 -7.37 -1.65
C VAL A 34 -25.51 -7.52 -0.13
N PRO A 35 -25.23 -8.69 0.47
CA PRO A 35 -25.31 -8.81 1.93
C PRO A 35 -24.39 -7.76 2.56
N PRO A 36 -24.81 -7.08 3.64
CA PRO A 36 -23.94 -6.15 4.32
C PRO A 36 -22.65 -6.88 4.73
N PRO A 37 -21.48 -6.24 4.64
CA PRO A 37 -20.24 -6.85 5.10
C PRO A 37 -20.41 -7.30 6.56
N PRO A 38 -19.82 -8.44 6.96
CA PRO A 38 -19.90 -8.89 8.34
C PRO A 38 -19.39 -7.79 9.26
N ALA A 39 -20.14 -7.50 10.32
CA ALA A 39 -19.77 -6.46 11.28
C ALA A 39 -18.35 -6.72 11.81
N PRO A 40 -17.49 -5.69 11.93
CA PRO A 40 -16.18 -5.87 12.55
C PRO A 40 -16.39 -6.37 13.98
N GLY A 41 -15.75 -7.49 14.31
CA GLY A 41 -15.71 -7.99 15.68
C GLY A 41 -15.04 -6.97 16.63
N PRO A 42 -15.20 -7.13 17.95
CA PRO A 42 -14.55 -6.24 18.91
C PRO A 42 -13.04 -6.53 18.94
N GLY A 43 -12.32 -5.93 18.00
CA GLY A 43 -10.89 -6.08 17.81
C GLY A 43 -10.26 -4.74 17.49
N ARG A 44 -9.99 -3.98 18.55
CA ARG A 44 -9.02 -2.87 18.66
C ARG A 44 -8.92 -1.95 17.43
N LEU A 45 -9.56 -0.78 17.52
CA LEU A 45 -9.42 0.35 16.60
C LEU A 45 -7.94 0.68 16.32
N ILE A 46 -7.37 0.12 15.25
CA ILE A 46 -6.22 0.71 14.57
C ILE A 46 -6.58 0.72 13.09
N LEU A 47 -6.68 1.93 12.54
CA LEU A 47 -6.88 2.23 11.12
C LEU A 47 -6.23 1.16 10.22
N GLY A 48 -7.03 0.46 9.42
CA GLY A 48 -6.60 -0.23 8.19
C GLY A 48 -5.28 -1.01 8.21
N LEU A 49 -4.80 -1.50 9.37
CA LEU A 49 -3.45 -2.10 9.47
C LEU A 49 -3.29 -3.29 8.53
N ASP A 50 -4.37 -4.01 8.29
CA ASP A 50 -4.37 -5.19 7.44
C ASP A 50 -4.10 -4.84 5.97
N ASP A 51 -4.47 -3.64 5.50
CA ASP A 51 -4.24 -3.24 4.10
C ASP A 51 -2.84 -2.68 3.90
N CYS A 52 -2.36 -1.82 4.79
CA CYS A 52 -0.98 -1.33 4.73
C CYS A 52 0.05 -2.44 5.01
N ALA A 53 -0.31 -3.48 5.77
CA ALA A 53 0.58 -4.61 6.03
C ALA A 53 0.77 -5.50 4.78
N LYS A 54 -0.27 -5.67 3.97
CA LYS A 54 -0.17 -6.36 2.66
C LYS A 54 0.78 -5.62 1.72
N GLU A 55 0.82 -4.29 1.81
CA GLU A 55 1.74 -3.44 1.07
C GLU A 55 3.13 -3.35 1.73
N GLN A 56 3.76 -4.49 2.01
CA GLN A 56 5.11 -4.60 2.62
C GLN A 56 5.21 -3.95 4.02
N TRP A 57 4.61 -4.61 5.01
CA TRP A 57 4.92 -4.42 6.43
C TRP A 57 6.45 -4.42 6.68
N PRO A 58 6.98 -3.57 7.59
CA PRO A 58 6.29 -2.50 8.34
C PRO A 58 6.18 -1.17 7.59
N TRP A 59 6.91 -1.02 6.47
CA TRP A 59 7.08 0.26 5.78
C TRP A 59 5.80 0.80 5.16
N GLY A 60 4.91 -0.08 4.67
CA GLY A 60 3.58 0.31 4.19
C GLY A 60 2.77 1.02 5.28
N CYS A 61 2.66 0.42 6.45
CA CYS A 61 1.94 1.01 7.57
C CYS A 61 2.61 2.25 8.15
N LEU A 62 3.95 2.30 8.13
CA LEU A 62 4.66 3.51 8.48
C LEU A 62 4.32 4.66 7.52
N ALA A 63 4.33 4.39 6.21
CA ALA A 63 3.96 5.39 5.22
C ALA A 63 2.48 5.81 5.31
N GLU A 64 1.59 4.89 5.68
CA GLU A 64 0.18 5.22 5.97
C GLU A 64 0.07 6.23 7.11
N CYS A 65 0.78 5.99 8.22
CA CYS A 65 0.80 6.91 9.34
C CYS A 65 1.48 8.25 9.01
N GLU A 66 2.59 8.24 8.27
CA GLU A 66 3.40 9.43 8.00
C GLU A 66 2.80 10.32 6.89
N SER A 67 2.23 9.73 5.84
CA SER A 67 1.80 10.46 4.64
C SER A 67 0.39 10.11 4.14
N GLY A 68 -0.30 9.16 4.78
CA GLY A 68 -1.50 8.53 4.22
C GLY A 68 -1.18 7.63 3.02
N GLY A 69 -0.01 6.98 3.03
CA GLY A 69 0.40 6.02 1.99
C GLY A 69 0.88 6.65 0.68
N ARG A 70 1.00 7.97 0.62
CA ARG A 70 1.34 8.72 -0.61
C ARG A 70 2.84 8.82 -0.81
N TRP A 71 3.42 7.82 -1.48
CA TRP A 71 4.86 7.72 -1.70
C TRP A 71 5.51 8.88 -2.46
N HIS A 72 4.75 9.61 -3.27
CA HIS A 72 5.23 10.75 -4.06
C HIS A 72 4.78 12.11 -3.50
N ILE A 73 4.39 12.17 -2.22
CA ILE A 73 3.89 13.42 -1.65
C ILE A 73 5.00 14.47 -1.46
N ASN A 74 4.68 15.71 -1.84
CA ASN A 74 5.41 16.90 -1.47
C ASN A 74 4.38 18.01 -1.17
N SER A 75 3.96 18.11 0.09
CA SER A 75 2.95 19.09 0.54
C SER A 75 3.53 20.47 0.84
N GLY A 76 4.85 20.67 0.66
CA GLY A 76 5.52 21.91 1.03
C GLY A 76 5.86 22.03 2.52
N ASN A 77 5.69 20.97 3.32
CA ASN A 77 5.99 20.97 4.76
C ASN A 77 7.46 20.67 5.12
N ALA A 78 8.37 20.75 4.14
CA ALA A 78 9.80 20.41 4.24
C ALA A 78 10.13 18.92 4.49
N TYR A 79 9.15 18.03 4.33
CA TYR A 79 9.34 16.57 4.30
C TYR A 79 8.87 16.01 2.97
N TYR A 80 9.47 14.88 2.56
CA TYR A 80 9.29 14.34 1.22
C TYR A 80 8.99 12.85 1.25
N GLY A 81 8.07 12.45 0.37
CA GLY A 81 7.75 11.06 0.07
C GLY A 81 6.95 10.35 1.17
N GLY A 82 6.74 9.05 0.96
CA GLY A 82 5.80 8.26 1.79
C GLY A 82 6.23 8.16 3.24
N LEU A 83 7.54 8.16 3.49
CA LEU A 83 8.12 8.05 4.84
C LEU A 83 8.52 9.41 5.43
N GLN A 84 8.08 10.51 4.83
CA GLN A 84 8.29 11.87 5.31
C GLN A 84 9.76 12.15 5.66
N PHE A 85 10.68 12.00 4.70
CA PHE A 85 12.09 12.30 4.93
C PHE A 85 12.36 13.80 4.96
N ARG A 86 13.20 14.26 5.90
CA ARG A 86 13.91 15.55 5.74
C ARG A 86 14.97 15.43 4.65
N GLN A 87 15.23 16.52 3.94
CA GLN A 87 16.23 16.55 2.87
C GLN A 87 17.65 16.19 3.35
N SER A 88 18.04 16.65 4.55
CA SER A 88 19.34 16.33 5.14
C SER A 88 19.47 14.83 5.40
N THR A 89 18.47 14.22 6.03
CA THR A 89 18.44 12.78 6.31
C THR A 89 18.50 11.96 5.02
N TRP A 90 17.74 12.35 3.99
CA TRP A 90 17.78 11.71 2.68
C TRP A 90 19.20 11.72 2.10
N LYS A 91 19.85 12.89 2.10
CA LYS A 91 21.21 13.07 1.60
C LYS A 91 22.23 12.26 2.40
N GLU A 92 22.21 12.37 3.73
CA GLU A 92 23.15 11.72 4.65
C GLU A 92 23.10 10.19 4.54
N ASN A 93 21.95 9.62 4.18
CA ASN A 93 21.77 8.18 4.04
C ASN A 93 21.90 7.69 2.59
N GLY A 94 22.46 8.53 1.72
CA GLY A 94 22.81 8.19 0.33
C GLY A 94 21.62 8.17 -0.63
N GLY A 95 20.51 8.81 -0.27
CA GLY A 95 19.33 8.90 -1.13
C GLY A 95 19.56 9.64 -2.44
N LEU A 96 20.57 10.52 -2.50
CA LEU A 96 20.95 11.21 -3.75
C LEU A 96 21.44 10.25 -4.86
N GLY A 97 21.78 9.00 -4.53
CA GLY A 97 22.07 7.97 -5.52
C GLY A 97 20.83 7.47 -6.27
N TYR A 98 19.62 7.70 -5.73
CA TYR A 98 18.35 7.34 -6.35
C TYR A 98 17.66 8.55 -6.96
N ALA A 99 17.48 9.62 -6.16
CA ALA A 99 16.83 10.83 -6.62
C ALA A 99 17.27 12.06 -5.80
N PRO A 100 17.12 13.29 -6.34
CA PRO A 100 17.45 14.51 -5.60
C PRO A 100 16.64 14.70 -4.31
N ARG A 101 15.43 14.14 -4.23
CA ARG A 101 14.54 14.17 -3.05
C ARG A 101 13.78 12.85 -2.93
N ALA A 102 13.30 12.54 -1.74
CA ALA A 102 12.62 11.26 -1.48
C ALA A 102 11.32 11.10 -2.27
N ASP A 103 10.52 12.14 -2.44
CA ASP A 103 9.24 12.12 -3.19
C ASP A 103 9.41 11.76 -4.68
N LEU A 104 10.62 11.99 -5.21
CA LEU A 104 10.99 11.69 -6.59
C LEU A 104 11.55 10.27 -6.76
N ALA A 105 11.84 9.57 -5.67
CA ALA A 105 12.30 8.20 -5.68
C ALA A 105 11.12 7.23 -5.64
N THR A 106 11.32 6.03 -6.16
CA THR A 106 10.35 4.94 -6.02
C THR A 106 10.19 4.55 -4.55
N ARG A 107 9.06 3.92 -4.24
CA ARG A 107 8.79 3.34 -2.91
C ARG A 107 9.93 2.44 -2.42
N ALA A 108 10.44 1.55 -3.28
CA ALA A 108 11.51 0.61 -2.92
C ALA A 108 12.82 1.35 -2.58
N GLU A 109 13.15 2.41 -3.32
CA GLU A 109 14.34 3.23 -3.06
C GLU A 109 14.21 4.02 -1.75
N GLN A 110 13.01 4.56 -1.47
CA GLN A 110 12.73 5.22 -0.20
C GLN A 110 12.90 4.25 0.98
N ILE A 111 12.39 3.02 0.85
CA ILE A 111 12.57 1.95 1.86
C ILE A 111 14.05 1.59 2.02
N ALA A 112 14.81 1.46 0.94
CA ALA A 112 16.23 1.15 1.01
C ALA A 112 17.03 2.23 1.78
N VAL A 113 16.64 3.51 1.67
CA VAL A 113 17.21 4.60 2.48
C VAL A 113 16.70 4.54 3.92
N ALA A 114 15.42 4.23 4.13
CA ALA A 114 14.83 4.08 5.46
C ALA A 114 15.50 2.98 6.28
N GLU A 115 15.86 1.86 5.65
CA GLU A 115 16.59 0.77 6.29
C GLU A 115 17.99 1.20 6.73
N LYS A 116 18.66 2.10 5.98
CA LYS A 116 19.94 2.71 6.40
C LYS A 116 19.74 3.59 7.63
N VAL A 117 18.73 4.47 7.60
CA VAL A 117 18.36 5.32 8.74
C VAL A 117 18.06 4.47 9.97
N LEU A 118 17.29 3.39 9.80
CA LEU A 118 16.92 2.49 10.89
C LEU A 118 18.16 1.85 11.53
N ARG A 119 19.18 1.48 10.76
CA ARG A 119 20.43 0.91 11.30
C ARG A 119 21.20 1.88 12.17
N THR A 120 21.18 3.18 11.86
CA THR A 120 21.97 4.20 12.58
C THR A 120 21.19 4.89 13.68
N GLN A 121 19.91 5.18 13.44
CA GLN A 121 19.09 5.99 14.33
C GLN A 121 18.09 5.13 15.10
N GLY A 122 17.69 3.98 14.57
CA GLY A 122 16.56 3.20 15.07
C GLY A 122 15.23 3.87 14.75
N TRP A 123 14.13 3.29 15.25
CA TRP A 123 12.77 3.74 14.97
C TRP A 123 12.42 5.15 15.47
N ARG A 124 13.24 5.74 16.35
CA ARG A 124 13.10 7.15 16.78
C ARG A 124 13.21 8.18 15.65
N ALA A 125 13.70 7.78 14.46
CA ALA A 125 13.64 8.62 13.27
C ALA A 125 12.19 8.93 12.85
N TRP A 126 11.24 8.08 13.23
CA TRP A 126 9.79 8.24 13.04
C TRP A 126 9.08 8.20 14.41
N PRO A 127 9.24 9.23 15.26
CA PRO A 127 9.04 9.12 16.71
C PRO A 127 7.58 8.92 17.14
N ILE A 128 6.61 9.35 16.33
CA ILE A 128 5.19 9.19 16.61
C ILE A 128 4.66 7.90 15.97
N CYS A 129 4.84 7.75 14.66
CA CYS A 129 4.27 6.61 13.94
C CYS A 129 4.88 5.26 14.35
N SER A 130 6.18 5.20 14.67
CA SER A 130 6.77 3.98 15.25
C SER A 130 6.11 3.56 16.57
N LYS A 131 5.71 4.51 17.43
CA LYS A 131 5.01 4.20 18.68
C LYS A 131 3.59 3.73 18.44
N VAL A 132 2.88 4.40 17.54
CA VAL A 132 1.51 4.02 17.12
C VAL A 132 1.50 2.59 16.59
N LEU A 133 2.51 2.22 15.81
CA LEU A 133 2.66 0.91 15.18
C LEU A 133 3.42 -0.12 16.05
N ALA A 134 3.86 0.28 17.25
CA ALA A 134 4.72 -0.53 18.13
C ALA A 134 5.97 -1.11 17.43
N LEU A 135 6.58 -0.34 16.53
CA LEU A 135 7.79 -0.75 15.81
C LEU A 135 9.02 -0.64 16.72
N ASP A 136 9.73 -1.75 16.85
CA ASP A 136 10.95 -1.85 17.64
C ASP A 136 12.01 -2.71 16.94
N GLY A 137 13.18 -2.81 17.54
CA GLY A 137 14.24 -3.69 17.04
C GLY A 137 14.79 -3.32 15.66
N ARG A 138 14.86 -4.31 14.76
CA ARG A 138 15.46 -4.21 13.42
C ARG A 138 14.47 -4.68 12.36
N VAL A 139 14.80 -4.48 11.09
CA VAL A 139 14.15 -5.21 10.00
C VAL A 139 15.13 -6.18 9.35
N HIS A 140 14.59 -7.25 8.78
CA HIS A 140 15.32 -8.25 8.05
C HIS A 140 14.59 -8.58 6.76
N VAL A 141 15.29 -8.53 5.63
CA VAL A 141 14.76 -8.91 4.32
C VAL A 141 15.10 -10.37 4.09
N VAL A 142 14.08 -11.20 3.88
CA VAL A 142 14.22 -12.65 3.71
C VAL A 142 15.01 -12.99 2.45
N GLU A 143 16.05 -13.80 2.63
CA GLU A 143 16.89 -14.36 1.59
C GLU A 143 16.36 -15.72 1.09
N PRO A 144 16.76 -16.17 -0.12
CA PRO A 144 16.37 -17.49 -0.62
C PRO A 144 16.76 -18.63 0.34
N GLY A 145 15.79 -19.47 0.69
CA GLY A 145 16.00 -20.65 1.55
C GLY A 145 15.92 -20.39 3.06
N GLU A 146 15.70 -19.14 3.49
CA GLU A 146 15.49 -18.86 4.91
C GLU A 146 14.10 -19.29 5.39
N THR A 147 14.05 -19.74 6.64
CA THR A 147 12.83 -20.01 7.40
C THR A 147 12.74 -19.09 8.62
N LEU A 148 11.54 -18.89 9.17
CA LEU A 148 11.36 -18.16 10.42
C LEU A 148 12.21 -18.75 11.56
N SER A 149 12.43 -20.06 11.57
CA SER A 149 13.32 -20.73 12.53
C SER A 149 14.78 -20.36 12.32
N SER A 150 15.29 -20.42 11.09
CA SER A 150 16.68 -20.04 10.81
C SER A 150 16.96 -18.57 11.16
N ILE A 151 16.02 -17.68 10.86
CA ILE A 151 16.11 -16.25 11.13
C ILE A 151 16.04 -16.00 12.63
N ALA A 152 15.08 -16.61 13.34
CA ALA A 152 14.97 -16.45 14.78
C ALA A 152 16.23 -16.96 15.52
N THR A 153 16.83 -18.05 15.05
CA THR A 153 18.13 -18.54 15.57
C THR A 153 19.25 -17.55 15.26
N ARG A 154 19.34 -17.02 14.04
CA ARG A 154 20.35 -16.02 13.62
C ARG A 154 20.35 -14.80 14.53
N TYR A 155 19.15 -14.29 14.86
CA TYR A 155 18.98 -13.13 15.74
C TYR A 155 18.87 -13.49 17.23
N ARG A 156 18.99 -14.78 17.59
CA ARG A 156 18.89 -15.30 18.96
C ARG A 156 17.62 -14.83 19.69
N LEU A 157 16.49 -14.89 18.99
CA LEU A 157 15.21 -14.40 19.51
C LEU A 157 14.70 -15.27 20.66
N GLU A 158 14.45 -14.66 21.81
CA GLU A 158 13.69 -15.28 22.90
C GLU A 158 12.28 -15.65 22.42
N GLY A 159 11.85 -16.88 22.70
CA GLY A 159 10.61 -17.44 22.14
C GLY A 159 10.73 -17.93 20.68
N GLY A 160 11.92 -17.79 20.06
CA GLY A 160 12.26 -18.34 18.76
C GLY A 160 11.33 -17.89 17.63
N TRP A 161 11.11 -18.78 16.67
CA TRP A 161 10.31 -18.47 15.47
C TRP A 161 8.86 -18.10 15.77
N ARG A 162 8.30 -18.55 16.91
CA ARG A 162 6.92 -18.22 17.31
C ARG A 162 6.79 -16.75 17.71
N ALA A 163 7.79 -16.21 18.41
CA ALA A 163 7.83 -14.79 18.74
C ALA A 163 7.99 -13.94 17.46
N LEU A 164 8.89 -14.37 16.56
CA LEU A 164 9.08 -13.73 15.26
C LEU A 164 7.80 -13.75 14.42
N TYR A 165 7.12 -14.90 14.34
CA TYR A 165 5.86 -15.03 13.63
C TYR A 165 4.78 -14.13 14.23
N LYS A 166 4.63 -14.10 15.56
CA LYS A 166 3.65 -13.24 16.23
C LYS A 166 3.83 -11.76 15.88
N ALA A 167 5.08 -11.28 15.83
CA ALA A 167 5.40 -9.90 15.46
C ALA A 167 5.12 -9.58 13.99
N ASN A 168 5.06 -10.59 13.12
CA ASN A 168 4.92 -10.44 11.67
C ASN A 168 3.69 -11.13 11.09
N LYS A 169 2.75 -11.57 11.95
CA LYS A 169 1.64 -12.47 11.56
C LYS A 169 0.79 -11.89 10.44
N GLN A 170 0.56 -10.57 10.46
CA GLN A 170 -0.20 -9.87 9.43
C GLN A 170 0.45 -9.99 8.04
N MET A 171 1.78 -9.96 7.97
CA MET A 171 2.54 -10.08 6.71
C MET A 171 2.74 -11.54 6.29
N VAL A 172 3.09 -12.42 7.24
CA VAL A 172 3.37 -13.83 6.97
C VAL A 172 2.09 -14.61 6.64
N GLY A 173 0.93 -14.14 7.09
CA GLY A 173 -0.35 -14.80 6.88
C GLY A 173 -0.46 -16.10 7.67
N THR A 174 -1.34 -17.00 7.24
CA THR A 174 -1.69 -18.24 7.97
C THR A 174 -0.69 -19.39 7.79
N HIS A 175 0.26 -19.27 6.86
CA HIS A 175 1.20 -20.33 6.50
C HIS A 175 2.65 -19.92 6.85
N PRO A 176 3.06 -19.99 8.12
CA PRO A 176 4.38 -19.53 8.57
C PRO A 176 5.58 -20.25 7.94
N ASP A 177 5.36 -21.45 7.40
CA ASP A 177 6.38 -22.24 6.73
C ASP A 177 6.66 -21.77 5.28
N ARG A 178 5.84 -20.85 4.76
CA ARG A 178 5.96 -20.30 3.40
C ARG A 178 6.45 -18.87 3.46
N LEU A 179 7.76 -18.70 3.58
CA LEU A 179 8.40 -17.39 3.63
C LEU A 179 8.96 -17.02 2.25
N ASN A 180 8.42 -15.98 1.63
CA ASN A 180 8.83 -15.54 0.30
C ASN A 180 10.10 -14.68 0.37
N LYS A 181 11.02 -14.87 -0.58
CA LYS A 181 12.18 -13.98 -0.77
C LYS A 181 11.73 -12.53 -0.88
N GLY A 182 12.42 -11.62 -0.19
CA GLY A 182 12.12 -10.19 -0.19
C GLY A 182 11.03 -9.78 0.79
N THR A 183 10.42 -10.73 1.51
CA THR A 183 9.54 -10.40 2.65
C THR A 183 10.36 -9.64 3.69
N VAL A 184 9.85 -8.51 4.15
CA VAL A 184 10.49 -7.75 5.23
C VAL A 184 9.87 -8.19 6.56
N LEU A 185 10.72 -8.57 7.50
CA LEU A 185 10.32 -8.97 8.85
C LEU A 185 10.81 -7.94 9.87
N LEU A 186 9.92 -7.53 10.76
CA LEU A 186 10.27 -6.87 12.00
C LEU A 186 10.92 -7.90 12.93
N ILE A 187 12.17 -7.65 13.28
CA ILE A 187 12.93 -8.44 14.26
C ILE A 187 12.80 -7.70 15.60
N PRO A 188 11.90 -8.14 16.50
CA PRO A 188 11.66 -7.44 17.75
C PRO A 188 12.91 -7.42 18.61
N LYS A 189 13.04 -6.43 19.50
CA LYS A 189 14.10 -6.51 20.51
C LYS A 189 13.79 -7.70 21.40
N THR A 190 14.79 -8.55 21.64
CA THR A 190 14.74 -9.47 22.76
C THR A 190 14.76 -8.62 24.02
N SER A 191 13.62 -8.56 24.72
CA SER A 191 13.62 -8.10 26.11
C SER A 191 14.46 -9.10 26.89
N ALA A 192 15.65 -8.70 27.34
CA ALA A 192 16.38 -9.48 28.33
C ALA A 192 15.47 -9.58 29.55
N LYS A 193 14.79 -10.71 29.73
CA LYS A 193 14.12 -10.98 30.99
C LYS A 193 15.25 -11.12 32.01
N SER A 194 15.34 -10.14 32.91
CA SER A 194 16.16 -10.18 34.12
C SER A 194 16.19 -11.61 34.65
N LEU A 195 17.37 -12.23 34.63
CA LEU A 195 17.66 -13.35 35.50
C LEU A 195 17.55 -12.81 36.93
N GLY A 196 16.39 -12.98 37.54
CA GLY A 196 16.07 -12.65 38.92
C GLY A 196 15.11 -13.69 39.45
#